data_AF-A0A2E5L1Z8-F1
#
_entry.id   AF-A0A2E5L1Z8-F1
#
_cell.length_a   1.000
_cell.length_b   1.000
_cell.length_c   1.000
_cell.angle_alpha   90.00
_cell.angle_beta   90.00
_cell.angle_gamma   90.00
#
_symmetry.space_group_name_H-M   'P 1'
#
loop_
_entity.id
_entity.type
_entity.pdbx_description
1 polymer ?
#
loop_
_entity_poly.entity_id
_entity_poly.type
_entity_poly.pdbx_seq_one_letter_code
_entity_poly.pdbx_strand_id
1 'polypeptide(L)'
;MQDVTIAVIQMTSVVGDIEGNLESVDRLLGDAVRQSVEIACFPELSVCGYTTSERSGEPANGTRVPPAVEVPSETEEEIVIKRLESGELESARSIPETLFRHFRRPEIYESWETKS
;
A
#
# COMPACT_ATOMS: atom_id res chain seq x y z
N MET A 1 -20.20 7.40 -7.06
CA MET A 1 -19.12 7.14 -6.08
C MET A 1 -19.25 8.22 -5.00
N GLN A 2 -18.40 8.26 -3.99
CA GLN A 2 -18.37 9.37 -3.02
C GLN A 2 -16.97 9.98 -3.06
N ASP A 3 -16.85 11.26 -2.70
CA ASP A 3 -15.53 11.87 -2.49
C ASP A 3 -14.82 11.14 -1.36
N VAL A 4 -13.49 11.03 -1.45
CA VAL A 4 -12.70 10.35 -0.42
C VAL A 4 -11.40 11.10 -0.16
N THR A 5 -11.03 11.24 1.10
CA THR A 5 -9.75 11.81 1.52
C THR A 5 -8.79 10.69 1.89
N ILE A 6 -7.66 10.60 1.18
CA ILE A 6 -6.67 9.54 1.34
C ILE A 6 -5.35 10.14 1.80
N ALA A 7 -4.69 9.49 2.77
CA ALA A 7 -3.29 9.69 3.09
C ALA A 7 -2.45 8.58 2.47
N VAL A 8 -1.38 8.95 1.77
CA VAL A 8 -0.31 8.03 1.38
C VAL A 8 0.89 8.33 2.27
N ILE A 9 1.33 7.32 3.01
CA ILE A 9 2.31 7.48 4.08
C ILE A 9 3.63 6.85 3.63
N GLN A 10 4.68 7.65 3.65
CA GLN A 10 6.06 7.19 3.57
C GLN A 10 6.57 6.96 4.99
N MET A 11 6.96 5.72 5.27
CA MET A 11 7.57 5.32 6.54
C MET A 11 8.77 4.41 6.31
N THR A 12 9.68 4.40 7.28
CA THR A 12 10.79 3.44 7.31
C THR A 12 10.45 2.32 8.27
N SER A 13 10.24 1.12 7.73
CA SER A 13 9.99 -0.09 8.52
C SER A 13 11.27 -0.90 8.71
N VAL A 14 11.57 -1.27 9.94
CA VAL A 14 12.75 -2.08 10.30
C VAL A 14 12.38 -3.56 10.27
N VAL A 15 13.18 -4.37 9.54
CA VAL A 15 12.92 -5.80 9.37
C VAL A 15 13.00 -6.53 10.72
N GLY A 16 11.88 -7.15 11.12
CA GLY A 16 11.75 -7.94 12.34
C GLY A 16 11.44 -7.14 13.61
N ASP A 17 11.45 -5.81 13.56
CA ASP A 17 11.06 -4.95 14.68
C ASP A 17 9.57 -4.61 14.59
N ILE A 18 8.73 -5.59 14.93
CA ILE A 18 7.27 -5.48 14.78
C ILE A 18 6.73 -4.35 15.67
N GLU A 19 7.16 -4.31 16.93
CA GLU A 19 6.71 -3.33 17.89
C GLU A 19 7.10 -1.91 17.48
N GLY A 20 8.37 -1.66 17.12
CA GLY A 20 8.81 -0.33 16.67
C GLY A 20 8.09 0.12 15.39
N ASN A 21 7.83 -0.79 14.46
CA ASN A 21 7.06 -0.48 13.26
C ASN A 21 5.60 -0.12 13.58
N LEU A 22 4.97 -0.83 14.52
CA LEU A 22 3.60 -0.53 14.96
C LEU A 22 3.51 0.81 15.68
N GLU A 23 4.53 1.18 16.47
CA GLU A 23 4.61 2.51 17.09
C GLU A 23 4.67 3.63 16.04
N SER A 24 5.45 3.45 14.98
CA SER A 24 5.48 4.39 13.85
C SER A 24 4.15 4.45 13.11
N VAL A 25 3.51 3.30 12.86
CA VAL A 25 2.17 3.24 12.25
C VAL A 25 1.14 3.99 13.09
N ASP A 26 1.11 3.77 14.41
CA ASP A 26 0.15 4.42 15.31
C ASP A 26 0.33 5.94 15.32
N ARG A 27 1.58 6.42 15.40
CA ARG A 27 1.87 7.85 15.34
C ARG A 27 1.44 8.48 14.01
N LEU A 28 1.85 7.91 12.88
CA LEU A 28 1.55 8.42 11.54
C LEU A 28 0.05 8.35 11.24
N LEU A 29 -0.63 7.29 11.66
CA LEU A 29 -2.07 7.17 11.57
C LEU A 29 -2.77 8.24 12.42
N GLY A 30 -2.29 8.48 13.64
CA GLY A 30 -2.78 9.55 14.50
C GLY A 30 -2.67 10.93 13.83
N ASP A 31 -1.56 11.21 13.15
CA ASP A 31 -1.35 12.45 12.40
C ASP A 31 -2.30 12.59 11.20
N ALA A 32 -2.57 11.49 10.48
CA ALA A 32 -3.54 11.45 9.37
C ALA A 32 -4.99 11.60 9.86
N VAL A 33 -5.37 10.95 10.96
CA VAL A 33 -6.72 11.03 11.56
C VAL A 33 -7.03 12.46 12.01
N ARG A 34 -6.05 13.18 12.58
CA ARG A 34 -6.23 14.61 12.93
C ARG A 34 -6.53 15.50 11.71
N GLN A 35 -6.22 15.02 10.51
CA GLN A 35 -6.49 15.70 9.24
C GLN A 35 -7.76 15.17 8.53
N SER A 36 -8.59 14.39 9.23
CA SER A 36 -9.87 13.85 8.72
C SER A 36 -9.73 12.95 7.50
N VAL A 37 -8.62 12.22 7.41
CA VAL A 37 -8.40 11.20 6.38
C VAL A 37 -9.33 10.01 6.59
N GLU A 38 -9.86 9.46 5.51
CA GLU A 38 -10.77 8.31 5.50
C GLU A 38 -10.04 7.00 5.20
N ILE A 39 -8.96 7.05 4.41
CA ILE A 39 -8.11 5.90 4.07
C ILE A 39 -6.64 6.28 4.25
N ALA A 40 -5.89 5.50 5.02
CA ALA A 40 -4.43 5.64 5.13
C ALA A 40 -3.73 4.43 4.48
N CYS A 41 -2.84 4.71 3.53
CA CYS A 41 -2.07 3.71 2.80
C CYS A 41 -0.62 3.70 3.30
N PHE A 42 -0.15 2.53 3.74
CA PHE A 42 1.23 2.31 4.20
C PHE A 42 2.02 1.46 3.19
N PRO A 43 3.36 1.49 3.24
CA PRO A 43 4.21 0.64 2.42
C PRO A 43 3.96 -0.86 2.63
N GLU A 44 4.35 -1.65 1.62
CA GLU A 44 4.30 -3.11 1.68
C GLU A 44 5.09 -3.65 2.87
N LEU A 45 4.52 -4.63 3.58
CA LEU A 45 5.10 -5.24 4.78
C LEU A 45 5.51 -4.23 5.87
N SER A 46 4.84 -3.08 5.95
CA SER A 46 5.13 -2.00 6.91
C SER A 46 5.20 -2.44 8.38
N VAL A 47 4.48 -3.51 8.76
CA VAL A 47 4.48 -4.05 10.12
C VAL A 47 5.76 -4.85 10.43
N CYS A 48 6.29 -5.63 9.48
CA CYS A 48 7.44 -6.51 9.73
C CYS A 48 8.72 -6.07 9.03
N GLY A 49 8.68 -5.00 8.24
CA GLY A 49 9.74 -4.54 7.38
C GLY A 49 9.85 -5.33 6.08
N TYR A 50 10.33 -4.67 5.05
CA TYR A 50 10.56 -5.23 3.72
C TYR A 50 12.06 -5.37 3.46
N THR A 51 12.49 -6.50 2.91
CA THR A 51 13.86 -6.70 2.43
C THR A 51 13.83 -7.35 1.06
N THR A 52 14.69 -6.87 0.17
CA THR A 52 14.94 -7.51 -1.12
C THR A 52 15.99 -8.62 -1.02
N SER A 53 16.74 -8.62 0.09
CA SER A 53 17.67 -9.70 0.42
C SER A 53 16.91 -10.82 1.11
N GLU A 54 16.61 -11.84 0.31
CA GLU A 54 16.53 -13.20 0.77
C GLU A 54 17.55 -13.49 1.88
N ARG A 55 17.09 -13.76 3.12
CA ARG A 55 17.96 -14.38 4.13
C ARG A 55 18.46 -15.78 3.68
N SER A 56 18.00 -16.28 2.54
CA SER A 56 18.36 -17.57 1.95
C SER A 56 18.35 -17.58 0.42
N GLY A 57 18.99 -16.61 -0.25
CA GLY A 57 19.33 -16.66 -1.69
C GLY A 57 18.25 -16.96 -2.77
N GLU A 58 16.96 -17.19 -2.47
CA GLU A 58 15.96 -17.63 -3.46
C GLU A 58 14.68 -16.77 -3.43
N PRO A 59 14.52 -15.78 -4.32
CA PRO A 59 13.47 -14.76 -4.20
C PRO A 59 12.08 -15.36 -3.90
N ALA A 60 11.53 -14.99 -2.75
CA ALA A 60 10.31 -15.52 -2.15
C ALA A 60 9.06 -15.47 -3.05
N ASN A 61 9.13 -14.81 -4.21
CA ASN A 61 8.02 -14.73 -5.15
C ASN A 61 8.43 -14.70 -6.64
N GLY A 62 9.65 -15.11 -7.00
CA GLY A 62 10.10 -15.12 -8.41
C GLY A 62 10.18 -13.74 -9.09
N THR A 63 9.91 -12.66 -8.37
CA THR A 63 10.09 -11.28 -8.84
C THR A 63 11.59 -10.99 -8.94
N ARG A 64 12.08 -10.66 -10.14
CA ARG A 64 13.44 -10.15 -10.31
C ARG A 64 13.53 -8.80 -9.59
N VAL A 65 14.25 -8.77 -8.47
CA VAL A 65 14.64 -7.52 -7.83
C VAL A 65 15.71 -6.86 -8.72
N PRO A 66 15.54 -5.59 -9.14
CA PRO A 66 16.65 -4.83 -9.72
C PRO A 66 17.81 -4.73 -8.72
N PRO A 67 19.07 -4.65 -9.18
CA PRO A 67 20.23 -4.55 -8.29
C PRO A 67 20.07 -3.39 -7.32
N ALA A 68 20.46 -3.64 -6.07
CA ALA A 68 20.28 -2.81 -4.89
C ALA A 68 20.21 -1.30 -5.20
N VAL A 69 19.01 -0.74 -5.09
CA VAL A 69 18.86 0.71 -4.92
C VAL A 69 19.43 1.00 -3.54
N GLU A 70 20.52 1.76 -3.49
CA GLU A 70 21.04 2.31 -2.24
C GLU A 70 19.92 3.10 -1.57
N VAL A 71 19.42 2.59 -0.44
CA VAL A 71 18.41 3.29 0.36
C VAL A 71 19.17 4.42 1.07
N PRO A 72 18.84 5.70 0.81
CA PRO A 72 19.49 6.82 1.49
C PRO A 72 19.34 6.70 3.01
N SER A 73 20.41 6.98 3.75
CA SER A 73 20.48 6.82 5.22
C SER A 73 19.60 7.79 6.00
N GLU A 74 19.01 8.78 5.33
CA GLU A 74 18.09 9.75 5.92
C GLU A 74 16.77 9.64 5.15
N THR A 75 15.84 8.85 5.68
CA THR A 75 14.49 8.77 5.14
C THR A 75 13.59 9.57 6.08
N GLU A 76 13.27 10.81 5.70
CA GLU A 76 12.21 11.55 6.38
C GLU A 76 10.87 10.85 6.09
N GLU A 77 10.11 10.61 7.16
CA GLU A 77 8.74 10.15 7.01
C GLU A 77 7.86 11.29 6.50
N GLU A 78 6.94 10.98 5.62
CA GLU A 78 6.09 11.99 4.97
C GLU A 78 4.65 11.47 4.85
N ILE A 79 3.68 12.37 4.99
CA ILE A 79 2.27 12.08 4.76
C ILE A 79 1.77 13.01 3.65
N VAL A 80 1.39 12.43 2.52
CA VAL A 80 0.72 13.16 1.44
C VAL A 80 -0.78 12.92 1.54
N ILE A 81 -1.55 13.98 1.74
CA ILE A 81 -3.01 13.90 1.84
C ILE A 81 -3.64 14.50 0.59
N LYS A 82 -4.59 13.75 0.01
CA LYS A 82 -5.34 14.19 -1.16
C LYS A 82 -6.82 13.86 -1.00
N ARG A 83 -7.66 14.86 -1.27
CA ARG A 83 -9.08 14.65 -1.55
C ARG A 83 -9.24 14.27 -3.02
N LEU A 84 -9.95 13.17 -3.25
CA LEU A 84 -10.31 12.68 -4.58
C LEU A 84 -11.81 12.88 -4.76
N GLU A 85 -12.19 13.63 -5.78
CA GLU A 85 -13.58 13.95 -6.06
C GLU A 85 -14.28 12.77 -6.75
N SER A 86 -15.54 12.49 -6.39
CA SER A 86 -16.29 11.34 -6.91
C SER A 86 -16.29 11.27 -8.44
N GLY A 87 -16.39 12.42 -9.13
CA GLY A 87 -16.39 12.48 -10.59
C GLY A 87 -15.06 12.05 -11.23
N GLU A 88 -13.93 12.36 -10.59
CA GLU A 88 -12.60 11.94 -11.05
C GLU A 88 -12.44 10.41 -10.90
N LEU A 89 -12.92 9.87 -9.77
CA LEU A 89 -12.85 8.44 -9.49
C LEU A 89 -13.76 7.62 -10.42
N GLU A 90 -14.96 8.11 -10.71
CA GLU A 90 -15.85 7.48 -11.70
C GLU A 90 -15.22 7.45 -13.09
N SER A 91 -14.58 8.57 -13.48
CA SER A 91 -13.85 8.67 -14.75
C SER A 91 -12.68 7.69 -14.79
N ALA A 92 -11.86 7.62 -13.73
CA ALA A 92 -10.75 6.67 -13.63
C ALA A 92 -11.22 5.21 -13.71
N ARG A 93 -12.29 4.85 -12.98
CA ARG A 93 -12.89 3.50 -13.00
C ARG A 93 -13.43 3.10 -14.38
N SER A 94 -13.85 4.05 -15.20
CA SER A 94 -14.35 3.79 -16.55
C SER A 94 -13.24 3.31 -17.51
N ILE A 95 -11.97 3.56 -17.16
CA ILE A 95 -10.82 3.05 -17.90
C ILE A 95 -10.65 1.56 -17.52
N PRO A 96 -10.77 0.62 -18.47
CA PRO A 96 -10.52 -0.78 -18.18
C PRO A 96 -9.05 -0.96 -17.83
N GLU A 97 -8.74 -1.06 -16.54
CA GLU A 97 -7.39 -1.36 -16.07
C GLU A 97 -6.94 -2.72 -16.60
N THR A 98 -6.03 -2.70 -17.57
CA THR A 98 -5.48 -3.91 -18.20
C THR A 98 -4.48 -4.63 -17.32
N LEU A 99 -3.84 -3.91 -16.38
CA LEU A 99 -2.78 -4.46 -15.53
C LEU A 99 -3.30 -5.52 -14.55
N PHE A 100 -4.51 -5.35 -14.00
CA PHE A 100 -5.08 -6.29 -13.04
C PHE A 100 -5.93 -7.38 -13.69
N ARG A 101 -6.30 -7.27 -14.98
CA ARG A 101 -7.10 -8.31 -15.66
C ARG A 101 -6.38 -9.64 -15.73
N HIS A 102 -5.05 -9.64 -15.86
CA HIS A 102 -4.27 -10.87 -15.91
C HIS A 102 -4.16 -11.57 -14.53
N PHE A 103 -4.32 -10.82 -13.44
CA PHE A 103 -4.27 -11.34 -12.06
C PHE A 103 -5.64 -11.44 -11.37
N ARG A 104 -6.72 -10.95 -11.99
CA ARG A 104 -8.08 -11.29 -11.56
C ARG A 104 -8.25 -12.78 -11.80
N ARG A 105 -8.41 -13.54 -10.72
CA ARG A 105 -8.95 -14.90 -10.74
C ARG A 105 -10.47 -14.83 -10.82
N PRO A 106 -11.10 -14.92 -12.01
CA PRO A 106 -12.53 -14.71 -12.15
C PRO A 106 -13.33 -15.71 -11.31
N GLU A 107 -12.76 -16.90 -11.08
CA GLU A 107 -13.35 -18.00 -10.31
C GLU A 107 -13.63 -17.63 -8.84
N ILE A 108 -12.92 -16.64 -8.28
CA ILE A 108 -13.15 -16.16 -6.91
C ILE A 108 -14.49 -15.41 -6.79
N TYR A 109 -14.95 -14.78 -7.88
CA TYR A 109 -16.15 -13.95 -7.89
C TYR A 109 -17.41 -14.67 -8.38
N GLU A 110 -17.29 -15.86 -8.99
CA GLU A 110 -18.43 -16.67 -9.45
C GLU A 110 -19.42 -17.02 -8.32
N SER A 111 -18.91 -17.18 -7.09
CA SER A 111 -19.72 -17.46 -5.90
C SER A 111 -20.61 -16.31 -5.44
N TRP A 112 -20.39 -15.10 -5.98
CA TRP A 112 -21.16 -13.90 -5.64
C TRP A 112 -22.32 -13.65 -6.59
N GLU A 113 -22.25 -14.16 -7.84
CA GLU A 113 -23.34 -14.02 -8.82
C GLU A 113 -24.51 -14.99 -8.55
N THR A 114 -24.25 -16.09 -7.83
CA THR A 114 -25.27 -17.10 -7.50
C THR A 114 -26.12 -16.77 -6.26
N LYS A 115 -25.93 -15.58 -5.65
CA LYS A 115 -26.64 -15.14 -4.44
C LYS A 115 -27.65 -14.00 -4.63
N SER A 116 -28.06 -13.72 -5.87
CA SER A 116 -29.15 -12.77 -6.17
C SER A 116 -30.49 -13.47 -6.38
#